data_AF-A0A7Y2NMH6-F1
#
_entry.id   AF-A0A7Y2NMH6-F1
#
_cell.length_a   1.000
_cell.length_b   1.000
_cell.length_c   1.000
_cell.angle_alpha   90.00
_cell.angle_beta   90.00
_cell.angle_gamma   90.00
#
_symmetry.space_group_name_H-M   'P 1'
#
loop_
_entity.id
_entity.type
_entity.pdbx_description
1 polymer ?
#
loop_
_entity_poly.entity_id
_entity_poly.type
_entity_poly.pdbx_seq_one_letter_code
_entity_poly.pdbx_strand_id
1 'polypeptide(L)'
;LGVTTAPKDTPWHSWAVVACGGMSIGHKGMIYASKAMSMTMADLFENPDLVEKVKTEYKERKGDEVYDAMVPEGPPPVNAKGN
;
A
#
# COMPACT_ATOMS: atom_id res chain seq x y z
N LEU A 1 -8.05 -9.84 -7.73
CA LEU A 1 -6.89 -8.93 -7.96
C LEU A 1 -5.71 -9.74 -8.45
N GLY A 2 -5.08 -9.33 -9.54
CA GLY A 2 -3.80 -9.87 -10.02
C GLY A 2 -2.86 -8.71 -10.28
N VAL A 3 -1.57 -8.85 -9.94
CA VAL A 3 -0.54 -7.87 -10.28
C VAL A 3 0.50 -8.54 -11.17
N THR A 4 1.02 -7.79 -12.13
CA THR A 4 1.98 -8.28 -13.14
C THR A 4 3.26 -8.85 -12.53
N THR A 5 3.58 -8.49 -11.29
CA THR A 5 4.77 -8.93 -10.56
C THR A 5 4.54 -10.14 -9.65
N ALA A 6 3.30 -10.67 -9.57
CA ALA A 6 2.99 -11.87 -8.79
C ALA A 6 2.82 -13.09 -9.70
N PRO A 7 3.27 -14.28 -9.28
CA PRO A 7 3.06 -15.52 -10.00
C PRO A 7 1.58 -15.90 -9.99
N LYS A 8 1.13 -16.54 -11.07
CA LYS A 8 -0.24 -17.00 -11.22
C LYS A 8 -0.58 -18.05 -10.13
N ASP A 9 -1.82 -18.02 -9.65
CA ASP A 9 -2.39 -19.03 -8.74
C ASP A 9 -1.64 -19.18 -7.40
N THR A 10 -0.86 -18.16 -7.00
CA THR A 10 -0.12 -18.14 -5.74
C THR A 10 -0.90 -17.37 -4.67
N PRO A 11 -0.97 -17.86 -3.41
CA PRO A 11 -1.63 -17.12 -2.34
C PRO A 11 -0.93 -15.79 -2.06
N TRP A 12 -1.73 -14.74 -1.87
CA TRP A 12 -1.25 -13.45 -1.39
C TRP A 12 -0.68 -13.57 0.03
N HIS A 13 0.27 -12.71 0.39
CA HIS A 13 1.05 -12.80 1.64
C HIS A 13 1.86 -14.11 1.76
N SER A 14 2.41 -14.62 0.65
CA SER A 14 3.29 -15.78 0.64
C SER A 14 4.72 -15.44 0.20
N TRP A 15 5.68 -16.26 0.64
CA TRP A 15 7.08 -16.15 0.21
C TRP A 15 7.27 -16.29 -1.30
N ALA A 16 6.39 -17.02 -1.98
CA ALA A 16 6.43 -17.14 -3.44
C ALA A 16 6.17 -15.78 -4.14
N VAL A 17 5.26 -14.95 -3.61
CA VAL A 17 5.06 -13.57 -4.11
C VAL A 17 6.26 -12.69 -3.79
N VAL A 18 6.83 -12.82 -2.58
CA VAL A 18 8.01 -12.03 -2.15
C VAL A 18 9.23 -12.33 -3.03
N ALA A 19 9.47 -13.59 -3.36
CA ALA A 19 10.60 -14.00 -4.21
C ALA A 19 10.59 -13.31 -5.58
N CYS A 20 9.40 -13.07 -6.15
CA CYS A 20 9.25 -12.36 -7.43
C CYS A 20 9.61 -10.87 -7.36
N GLY A 21 9.57 -10.26 -6.16
CA GLY A 21 9.95 -8.87 -5.96
C GLY A 21 11.42 -8.59 -6.28
N GLY A 22 12.31 -9.53 -5.98
CA GLY A 22 13.75 -9.44 -6.28
C GLY A 22 14.13 -9.80 -7.72
N MET A 23 13.16 -10.21 -8.54
CA MET A 23 13.38 -10.60 -9.93
C MET A 23 13.21 -9.41 -10.89
N SER A 24 13.58 -9.62 -12.16
CA SER A 24 13.46 -8.59 -13.20
C SER A 24 12.05 -8.06 -13.39
N ILE A 25 11.01 -8.88 -13.15
CA ILE A 25 9.61 -8.44 -13.20
C ILE A 25 9.27 -7.47 -12.06
N GLY A 26 9.78 -7.69 -10.85
CA GLY A 26 9.61 -6.80 -9.71
C GLY A 26 10.23 -5.43 -9.98
N HIS A 27 11.47 -5.38 -10.48
CA HIS A 27 12.13 -4.13 -10.86
C HIS A 27 11.40 -3.37 -11.98
N LYS A 28 10.90 -4.08 -13.00
CA LYS A 28 10.10 -3.43 -14.06
C LYS A 28 8.79 -2.85 -13.52
N GLY A 29 8.12 -3.59 -12.64
CA GLY A 29 6.92 -3.12 -11.95
C GLY A 29 7.19 -1.89 -11.09
N MET A 30 8.30 -1.87 -10.36
CA MET A 30 8.73 -0.73 -9.55
C MET A 30 8.90 0.53 -10.41
N ILE A 31 9.65 0.46 -11.52
CA ILE A 31 9.87 1.62 -12.40
C ILE A 31 8.55 2.12 -13.01
N TYR A 32 7.66 1.21 -13.40
CA TYR A 32 6.36 1.59 -13.94
C TYR A 32 5.49 2.30 -12.89
N ALA A 33 5.40 1.74 -11.68
CA ALA A 33 4.67 2.35 -10.57
C ALA A 33 5.23 3.74 -10.22
N SER A 34 6.56 3.87 -10.15
CA SER A 34 7.22 5.15 -9.89
C SER A 34 6.88 6.21 -10.94
N LYS A 35 6.85 5.85 -12.23
CA LYS A 35 6.46 6.77 -13.31
C LYS A 35 5.01 7.23 -13.18
N ALA A 36 4.09 6.30 -12.89
CA ALA A 36 2.69 6.64 -12.69
C ALA A 36 2.52 7.63 -11.52
N MET A 37 3.13 7.32 -10.37
CA MET A 37 3.09 8.20 -9.20
C MET A 37 3.73 9.56 -9.47
N SER A 38 4.88 9.61 -10.15
CA SER A 38 5.56 10.88 -10.43
C SER A 38 4.77 11.78 -11.38
N MET A 39 4.13 11.21 -12.40
CA MET A 39 3.28 11.98 -13.30
C MET A 39 2.04 12.51 -12.59
N THR A 40 1.41 11.71 -11.72
CA THR A 40 0.32 12.21 -10.87
C THR A 40 0.79 13.36 -9.98
N MET A 41 2.00 13.29 -9.42
CA MET A 41 2.53 14.40 -8.61
C MET A 41 2.84 15.64 -9.45
N ALA A 42 3.28 15.49 -10.70
CA ALA A 42 3.47 16.62 -11.60
C ALA A 42 2.15 17.37 -11.84
N ASP A 43 1.07 16.66 -12.14
CA ASP A 43 -0.26 17.26 -12.32
C ASP A 43 -0.73 18.00 -11.04
N LEU A 44 -0.50 17.41 -9.86
CA LEU A 44 -0.85 18.02 -8.59
C LEU A 44 0.01 19.26 -8.27
N PHE A 45 1.27 19.27 -8.68
CA PHE A 45 2.16 20.41 -8.46
C PHE A 45 1.81 21.61 -9.34
N GLU A 46 1.38 21.36 -10.58
CA GLU A 46 0.99 22.39 -11.53
C GLU A 46 -0.43 22.94 -11.29
N ASN A 47 -1.31 22.15 -10.66
CA ASN A 47 -2.71 22.53 -10.45
C ASN A 47 -3.18 22.39 -8.99
N PRO A 48 -3.23 23.50 -8.22
CA PRO A 48 -3.68 23.46 -6.83
C PRO A 48 -5.15 23.04 -6.65
N ASP A 49 -6.01 23.21 -7.67
CA ASP A 49 -7.41 22.78 -7.58
C ASP A 49 -7.53 21.26 -7.52
N LEU A 50 -6.62 20.52 -8.15
CA LEU A 50 -6.59 19.05 -8.07
C LEU A 50 -6.23 18.60 -6.65
N VAL A 51 -5.34 19.32 -5.98
CA VAL A 51 -4.94 19.03 -4.59
C VAL A 51 -6.15 19.16 -3.66
N GLU A 52 -6.92 20.24 -3.79
CA GLU A 52 -8.11 20.45 -2.97
C GLU A 52 -9.21 19.42 -3.25
N LYS A 53 -9.40 19.02 -4.51
CA LYS A 53 -10.32 17.94 -4.88
C LYS A 53 -9.93 16.60 -4.26
N VAL A 54 -8.66 16.19 -4.38
CA VAL A 54 -8.16 14.92 -3.82
C VAL A 54 -8.28 14.89 -2.29
N LYS A 55 -7.96 16.01 -1.61
CA LYS A 55 -8.15 16.12 -0.16
C LYS A 55 -9.62 16.02 0.24
N THR A 56 -10.52 16.62 -0.54
CA THR A 56 -11.96 16.58 -0.28
C THR A 56 -12.49 15.16 -0.43
N GLU A 57 -12.20 14.50 -1.55
CA GLU A 57 -12.58 13.09 -1.78
C GLU A 57 -12.03 12.16 -0.70
N TYR A 58 -10.78 12.37 -0.28
CA TYR A 58 -10.18 11.59 0.80
C TYR A 58 -10.95 11.73 2.12
N LYS A 59 -11.34 12.96 2.50
CA LYS A 59 -12.14 13.20 3.71
C LYS A 59 -13.51 12.55 3.61
N GLU A 60 -14.17 12.68 2.47
CA GLU A 60 -15.49 12.07 2.22
C GLU A 60 -15.42 10.53 2.32
N ARG A 61 -14.40 9.91 1.72
CA ARG A 61 -14.25 8.45 1.75
C ARG A 61 -13.75 7.88 3.07
N LYS A 62 -12.85 8.60 3.75
CA LYS A 62 -12.42 8.23 5.10
C LYS A 62 -13.61 8.28 6.06
N GLY A 63 -14.48 9.27 5.90
CA GLY A 63 -15.56 9.55 6.84
C GLY A 63 -15.01 9.84 8.24
N ASP A 64 -15.74 9.38 9.26
CA ASP A 64 -15.41 9.59 10.67
C ASP A 64 -14.60 8.42 11.28
N GLU A 65 -14.09 7.51 10.44
CA GLU A 65 -13.35 6.34 10.93
C GLU A 65 -12.06 6.78 11.65
N VAL A 66 -11.96 6.39 12.91
CA VAL A 66 -10.77 6.57 13.74
C VAL A 66 -10.07 5.22 13.81
N TYR A 67 -8.79 5.18 13.42
CA TYR A 67 -8.00 3.96 13.51
C TYR A 67 -7.94 3.46 14.96
N ASP A 68 -8.46 2.26 15.18
CA ASP A 68 -8.32 1.51 16.42
C ASP A 68 -7.47 0.27 16.17
N ALA A 69 -6.42 0.09 16.96
CA ALA A 69 -5.50 -1.02 16.76
C ALA A 69 -6.13 -2.31 17.29
N MET A 70 -6.08 -3.38 16.49
CA MET A 70 -6.46 -4.72 16.97
C MET A 70 -5.51 -5.26 18.04
N VAL A 71 -4.37 -4.60 18.24
CA VAL A 71 -3.38 -4.93 19.27
C VAL A 71 -3.72 -4.13 20.54
N PRO A 72 -3.94 -4.78 21.69
CA PRO A 72 -4.17 -4.09 22.95
C PRO A 72 -3.03 -3.13 23.29
N GLU A 73 -3.36 -2.03 23.98
CA GLU A 73 -2.34 -1.14 24.50
C GLU A 73 -1.42 -1.84 25.51
N GLY A 74 -0.14 -1.47 25.49
CA GLY A 74 0.87 -1.98 26.42
C GLY A 74 2.04 -2.67 25.72
N PRO A 75 3.04 -3.11 26.50
CA PRO A 75 4.17 -3.85 25.96
C PRO A 75 3.71 -5.20 25.37
N PRO A 76 4.42 -5.74 24.37
CA PRO A 76 4.12 -7.06 23.84
C PRO A 76 4.12 -8.10 24.98
N PRO A 77 3.23 -9.11 24.93
CA PRO A 77 3.13 -10.13 25.98
C PRO A 77 4.32 -11.11 25.89
N VAL A 78 5.52 -10.65 26.22
CA VAL A 78 6.77 -11.41 26.12
C VAL A 78 6.90 -12.54 27.15
N ASN A 79 6.05 -12.54 28.19
CA ASN A 79 6.05 -13.51 29.28
C ASN A 79 4.69 -14.20 29.50
N ALA A 80 3.71 -13.99 28.61
CA ALA A 80 2.49 -14.76 28.67
C ALA A 80 2.81 -16.20 28.25
N LYS A 81 2.77 -17.15 29.18
CA LYS A 81 2.83 -18.58 28.87
C LYS A 81 1.59 -18.92 28.03
N GLY A 82 1.72 -18.83 26.72
CA GLY A 82 0.75 -19.37 25.78
C GLY A 82 0.79 -20.90 25.83
N ASN A 83 -0.40 -21.50 25.69
CA ASN A 83 -0.71 -22.94 25.77
C ASN A 83 0.29 -23.88 25.09
#